data_AF-A0A3C1YD40-F1
#
_entry.id   AF-A0A3C1YD40-F1
#
_cell.length_a   1.000
_cell.length_b   1.000
_cell.length_c   1.000
_cell.angle_alpha   90.00
_cell.angle_beta   90.00
_cell.angle_gamma   90.00
#
_symmetry.space_group_name_H-M   'P 1'
#
loop_
_entity.id
_entity.type
_entity.pdbx_description
1 polymer ?
#
loop_
_entity_poly.entity_id
_entity_poly.type
_entity_poly.pdbx_seq_one_letter_code
_entity_poly.pdbx_strand_id
1 'polypeptide(L)'
;MFAPSFTGVFSLSYNWDKINTSIDWTAKVTGPMSLPTFPNPFERAEESPWFSQHHLQIKKIFSENLTAFMGVKNVFNYTQESLLVDWQNPFGDDFDTSYAYGPLQSRRFLFGLSLKI
;
A
#
# COMPACT_ATOMS: atom_id res chain seq x y z
N MET A 1 -9.61 -20.30 -3.34
CA MET A 1 -10.04 -19.00 -3.89
C MET A 1 -8.99 -17.98 -3.45
N PHE A 2 -8.25 -17.35 -4.36
CA PHE A 2 -7.13 -16.42 -4.06
C PHE A 2 -7.61 -15.03 -3.57
N ALA A 3 -8.73 -15.00 -2.85
CA ALA A 3 -9.34 -13.79 -2.35
C ALA A 3 -9.14 -13.73 -0.83
N PRO A 4 -8.89 -12.53 -0.27
CA PRO A 4 -8.82 -12.36 1.18
C PRO A 4 -10.16 -12.72 1.81
N SER A 5 -10.06 -13.49 2.90
CA SER A 5 -11.17 -13.81 3.78
C SER A 5 -11.90 -12.54 4.26
N PHE A 6 -11.16 -11.45 4.41
CA PHE A 6 -11.68 -10.15 4.82
C PHE A 6 -10.85 -9.00 4.23
N THR A 7 -11.51 -7.92 3.83
CA THR A 7 -10.85 -6.63 3.57
C THR A 7 -11.73 -5.49 4.04
N GLY A 8 -11.14 -4.59 4.82
CA GLY A 8 -11.80 -3.38 5.31
C GLY A 8 -11.00 -2.12 4.96
N VAL A 9 -11.70 -1.03 4.66
CA VAL A 9 -11.09 0.29 4.43
C VAL A 9 -11.72 1.29 5.38
N PHE A 10 -10.89 1.98 6.14
CA PHE A 10 -11.27 3.01 7.09
C PHE A 10 -10.68 4.34 6.61
N SER A 11 -11.49 5.40 6.58
CA SER A 11 -11.02 6.74 6.26
C SER A 11 -11.47 7.72 7.34
N LEU A 12 -10.53 8.52 7.83
CA LEU A 12 -10.77 9.60 8.78
C LEU A 12 -10.26 10.89 8.18
N SER A 13 -11.13 11.89 8.09
CA SER A 13 -10.79 13.23 7.60
C SER A 13 -11.12 14.25 8.67
N TYR A 14 -10.17 15.13 8.95
CA TYR A 14 -10.33 16.22 9.91
C TYR A 14 -9.98 17.55 9.25
N ASN A 15 -10.93 18.47 9.27
CA ASN A 15 -10.72 19.84 8.80
C ASN A 15 -10.51 20.76 10.00
N TRP A 16 -9.36 21.42 10.02
CA TRP A 16 -9.00 22.39 11.03
C TRP A 16 -9.06 23.80 10.44
N ASP A 17 -10.25 24.38 10.50
CA ASP A 17 -10.56 25.66 9.85
C ASP A 17 -9.73 26.82 10.41
N LYS A 18 -9.45 26.86 11.72
CA LYS A 18 -8.64 27.92 12.36
C LYS A 18 -7.25 28.09 11.74
N ILE A 19 -6.67 27.04 11.17
CA ILE A 19 -5.34 27.04 10.56
C ILE A 19 -5.36 26.64 9.08
N ASN A 20 -6.56 26.61 8.48
CA ASN A 20 -6.81 26.22 7.09
C ASN A 20 -6.07 24.93 6.68
N THR A 21 -6.13 23.91 7.53
CA THR A 21 -5.41 22.65 7.34
C THR A 21 -6.37 21.47 7.40
N SER A 22 -6.28 20.55 6.44
CA SER A 22 -7.02 19.29 6.42
C SER A 22 -6.06 18.13 6.59
N ILE A 23 -6.46 17.13 7.36
CA ILE A 23 -5.70 15.90 7.60
C ILE A 23 -6.58 14.73 7.19
N ASP A 24 -6.09 13.90 6.29
CA ASP A 24 -6.77 12.70 5.80
C ASP A 24 -5.92 11.47 6.12
N TRP A 25 -6.52 10.48 6.78
CA TRP A 25 -5.91 9.19 7.05
C TRP A 25 -6.78 8.07 6.49
N THR A 26 -6.16 7.17 5.73
CA THR A 26 -6.83 5.98 5.20
C THR A 26 -6.06 4.74 5.62
N ALA A 27 -6.76 3.75 6.16
CA ALA A 27 -6.24 2.45 6.51
C ALA A 27 -6.97 1.36 5.72
N LYS A 28 -6.23 0.50 5.03
CA LYS A 28 -6.76 -0.74 4.45
C LYS A 28 -6.22 -1.90 5.26
N VAL A 29 -7.09 -2.73 5.81
CA VAL A 29 -6.74 -3.97 6.51
C VAL A 29 -7.18 -5.14 5.65
N THR A 30 -6.27 -6.06 5.39
CA THR A 30 -6.51 -7.25 4.57
C THR A 30 -6.16 -8.50 5.39
N GLY A 31 -7.12 -9.42 5.48
CA GLY A 31 -6.95 -10.71 6.11
C GLY A 31 -6.27 -11.73 5.21
N PRO A 32 -5.98 -12.94 5.73
CA PRO A 32 -5.34 -14.01 5.01
C PRO A 32 -6.10 -14.39 3.76
N MET A 33 -5.35 -14.71 2.72
CA MET A 33 -5.83 -15.40 1.53
C MET A 33 -4.93 -16.56 1.16
N SER A 34 -5.51 -17.55 0.51
CA SER A 34 -4.76 -18.65 -0.07
C SER A 34 -3.82 -18.14 -1.16
N LEU A 35 -2.63 -18.73 -1.21
CA LEU A 35 -1.55 -18.47 -2.15
C LEU A 35 -1.22 -19.74 -2.93
N PRO A 36 -0.65 -19.64 -4.14
CA PRO A 36 -0.22 -20.81 -4.89
C PRO A 36 0.92 -21.53 -4.15
N THR A 37 0.89 -22.86 -4.25
CA THR A 37 1.93 -23.74 -3.72
C THR A 37 2.96 -24.05 -4.79
N PHE A 38 4.21 -24.23 -4.37
CA PHE A 38 5.32 -24.55 -5.25
C PHE A 38 6.07 -25.75 -4.71
N PRO A 39 6.56 -26.67 -5.58
CA PRO A 39 7.38 -27.78 -5.15
C PRO A 39 8.78 -27.33 -4.68
N ASN A 40 9.48 -28.21 -3.96
CA ASN A 40 10.90 -28.03 -3.61
C ASN A 40 11.73 -27.75 -4.87
N PRO A 41 12.61 -26.72 -4.91
CA PRO A 41 13.13 -25.90 -3.81
C PRO A 41 12.39 -24.58 -3.55
N PHE A 42 11.28 -24.32 -4.22
CA PHE A 42 10.60 -23.03 -4.18
C PHE A 42 9.41 -22.97 -3.20
N GLU A 43 9.33 -23.91 -2.26
CA GLU A 43 8.27 -23.99 -1.25
C GLU A 43 8.10 -22.66 -0.49
N ARG A 44 6.84 -22.21 -0.37
CA ARG A 44 6.45 -20.98 0.31
C ARG A 44 5.14 -21.19 1.08
N ALA A 45 4.82 -20.26 1.96
CA ALA A 45 3.57 -20.32 2.72
C ALA A 45 2.34 -20.31 1.78
N GLU A 46 1.38 -21.18 2.06
CA GLU A 46 0.14 -21.32 1.28
C GLU A 46 -0.92 -20.29 1.66
N GLU A 47 -0.68 -19.50 2.72
CA GLU A 47 -1.55 -18.41 3.15
C GLU A 47 -0.76 -17.14 3.42
N SER A 48 -1.34 -16.00 3.04
CA SER A 48 -0.77 -14.70 3.35
C SER A 48 -0.99 -14.34 4.82
N PRO A 49 -0.06 -13.62 5.47
CA PRO A 49 -0.31 -13.07 6.80
C PRO A 49 -1.40 -11.98 6.73
N TRP A 50 -1.95 -11.61 7.89
CA TRP A 50 -2.69 -10.35 8.03
C TRP A 50 -1.76 -9.16 7.77
N PHE A 51 -2.27 -8.15 7.07
CA PHE A 51 -1.53 -6.91 6.89
C PHE A 51 -2.42 -5.69 6.79
N SER A 52 -1.82 -4.53 7.03
CA SER A 52 -2.50 -3.26 6.87
C SER A 52 -1.62 -2.22 6.17
N GLN A 53 -2.27 -1.38 5.37
CA GLN A 53 -1.65 -0.25 4.69
C GLN A 53 -2.27 1.03 5.20
N HIS A 54 -1.43 1.95 5.63
CA HIS A 54 -1.85 3.24 6.16
C HIS A 54 -1.29 4.36 5.29
N HIS A 55 -2.16 5.28 4.91
CA HIS A 55 -1.84 6.46 4.13
C HIS A 55 -2.27 7.68 4.93
N LEU A 56 -1.40 8.69 4.98
CA LEU A 56 -1.67 9.96 5.62
C LEU A 56 -1.44 11.08 4.61
N GLN A 57 -2.32 12.06 4.57
CA GLN A 57 -2.18 13.26 3.77
C GLN A 57 -2.53 14.48 4.62
N ILE A 58 -1.76 15.54 4.47
CA ILE A 58 -1.99 16.84 5.07
C ILE A 58 -2.05 17.85 3.93
N LYS A 59 -3.09 18.66 3.93
CA LYS A 59 -3.29 19.77 3.01
C LYS A 59 -3.32 21.05 3.83
N LYS A 60 -2.54 22.05 3.43
CA LYS A 60 -2.56 23.38 4.05
C LYS A 60 -2.80 24.45 3.00
N ILE A 61 -3.79 25.29 3.24
CA ILE A 61 -4.10 26.46 2.41
C ILE A 61 -3.41 27.66 3.06
N PHE A 62 -2.44 28.26 2.35
CA PHE A 62 -1.74 29.46 2.82
C PHE A 62 -2.47 30.73 2.41
N SER A 63 -3.04 30.73 1.20
CA SER A 63 -3.90 31.78 0.67
C SER A 63 -4.87 31.17 -0.35
N GLU A 64 -5.83 31.94 -0.83
CA GLU A 64 -6.77 31.49 -1.87
C GLU A 64 -6.06 30.99 -3.14
N ASN A 65 -4.85 31.51 -3.39
CA ASN A 65 -4.03 31.17 -4.55
C ASN A 65 -2.97 30.11 -4.27
N LEU A 66 -2.63 29.82 -3.01
CA LEU A 66 -1.51 28.93 -2.66
C LEU A 66 -1.95 27.84 -1.68
N THR A 67 -1.88 26.58 -2.12
CA THR A 67 -2.12 25.39 -1.30
C THR A 67 -0.94 24.44 -1.40
N ALA A 68 -0.47 23.91 -0.27
CA ALA A 68 0.50 22.82 -0.24
C ALA A 68 -0.14 21.51 0.22
N PHE A 69 0.43 20.42 -0.27
CA PHE A 69 0.06 19.05 0.07
C PHE A 69 1.33 18.31 0.47
N MET A 70 1.24 17.54 1.53
CA MET A 70 2.23 16.55 1.90
C MET A 70 1.51 15.25 2.23
N GLY A 71 2.07 14.12 1.82
CA GLY A 71 1.48 12.83 2.07
C GLY A 71 2.54 11.76 2.26
N VAL A 72 2.20 10.78 3.09
CA VAL A 72 2.99 9.57 3.28
C VAL A 72 2.10 8.39 2.96
N LYS A 73 2.48 7.63 1.93
CA LYS A 73 1.83 6.35 1.64
C LYS A 73 2.61 5.23 2.31
N ASN A 74 1.88 4.26 2.87
CA ASN A 74 2.46 3.10 3.55
C ASN A 74 3.32 3.54 4.75
N VAL A 75 2.69 4.23 5.71
CA VAL A 75 3.34 4.84 6.88
C VAL A 75 4.22 3.83 7.63
N PHE A 76 3.69 2.63 7.88
CA PHE A 76 4.39 1.54 8.57
C PHE A 76 5.30 0.70 7.66
N ASN A 77 5.43 1.06 6.38
CA ASN A 77 6.33 0.41 5.43
C ASN A 77 6.09 -1.10 5.24
N TYR A 78 4.85 -1.57 5.36
CA TYR A 78 4.51 -2.96 5.08
C TYR A 78 4.66 -3.22 3.59
N THR A 79 5.56 -4.14 3.22
CA THR A 79 5.81 -4.53 1.83
C THR A 79 5.91 -6.04 1.81
N GLN A 80 5.24 -6.69 0.86
CA GLN A 80 5.40 -8.12 0.63
C GLN A 80 6.84 -8.39 0.12
N GLU A 81 7.35 -9.60 0.38
CA GLU A 81 8.57 -10.11 -0.26
C GLU A 81 8.40 -10.37 -1.78
N SER A 82 9.44 -10.84 -2.47
CA SER A 82 9.37 -11.03 -3.92
C SER A 82 8.18 -11.91 -4.34
N LEU A 83 7.33 -11.39 -5.23
CA LEU A 83 6.28 -12.19 -5.88
C LEU A 83 6.84 -13.20 -6.89
N LEU A 84 8.10 -13.02 -7.31
CA LEU A 84 8.72 -13.85 -8.32
C LEU A 84 9.24 -15.14 -7.69
N VAL A 85 8.84 -16.25 -8.28
CA VAL A 85 9.39 -17.59 -8.07
C VAL A 85 10.36 -17.91 -9.20
N ASP A 86 11.44 -18.62 -8.89
CA ASP A 86 12.54 -18.93 -9.81
C ASP A 86 13.02 -17.75 -10.69
N TRP A 87 13.13 -16.55 -10.08
CA TRP A 87 13.48 -15.33 -10.81
C TRP A 87 14.85 -15.37 -11.51
N GLN A 88 15.72 -16.30 -11.10
CA GLN A 88 17.05 -16.49 -11.68
C GLN A 88 17.00 -17.22 -13.04
N ASN A 89 15.92 -17.96 -13.30
CA ASN A 89 15.70 -18.69 -14.54
C ASN A 89 14.33 -18.31 -15.14
N PRO A 90 14.20 -17.08 -15.69
CA PRO A 90 12.90 -16.51 -16.11
C PRO A 90 12.24 -17.20 -17.31
N PHE A 91 12.92 -18.16 -17.93
CA PHE A 91 12.39 -19.00 -19.02
C PHE A 91 12.28 -20.47 -18.63
N GLY A 92 12.52 -20.81 -17.36
CA GLY A 92 12.34 -22.15 -16.82
C GLY A 92 10.88 -22.48 -16.53
N ASP A 93 10.60 -23.78 -16.39
CA ASP A 93 9.24 -24.29 -16.14
C ASP A 93 8.69 -23.86 -14.76
N ASP A 94 9.57 -23.54 -13.80
CA ASP A 94 9.22 -23.13 -12.44
C ASP A 94 9.10 -21.60 -12.24
N PHE A 95 9.34 -20.78 -13.30
CA PHE A 95 9.20 -19.33 -13.21
C PHE A 95 7.73 -18.93 -13.08
N ASP A 96 7.38 -18.27 -11.98
CA ASP A 96 6.01 -17.88 -11.68
C ASP A 96 5.95 -16.46 -11.07
N THR A 97 4.90 -15.71 -11.43
CA THR A 97 4.63 -14.34 -10.96
C THR A 97 3.31 -14.21 -10.19
N SER A 98 2.68 -15.32 -9.83
CA SER A 98 1.35 -15.40 -9.22
C SER A 98 1.37 -15.28 -7.69
N TYR A 99 2.55 -15.29 -7.05
CA TYR A 99 2.71 -15.15 -5.59
C TYR A 99 2.56 -13.69 -5.10
N ALA A 100 1.56 -12.97 -5.62
CA ALA A 100 1.27 -11.57 -5.27
C ALA A 100 0.07 -11.50 -4.32
N TYR A 101 0.29 -10.96 -3.13
CA TYR A 101 -0.70 -10.84 -2.06
C TYR A 101 -0.77 -9.49 -1.36
N GLY A 102 0.32 -8.75 -1.36
CA GLY A 102 0.47 -7.49 -0.66
C GLY A 102 1.09 -6.40 -1.54
N PRO A 103 1.30 -5.20 -0.97
CA PRO A 103 1.99 -4.13 -1.68
C PRO A 103 3.45 -4.47 -1.98
N LEU A 104 3.87 -4.16 -3.21
CA LEU A 104 5.27 -4.27 -3.65
C LEU A 104 6.04 -2.96 -3.48
N GLN A 105 5.32 -1.87 -3.25
CA GLN A 105 5.91 -0.55 -3.07
C GLN A 105 6.03 -0.22 -1.59
N SER A 106 7.27 0.03 -1.16
CA SER A 106 7.61 0.55 0.16
C SER A 106 7.05 1.95 0.41
N ARG A 107 7.35 2.51 1.57
CA ARG A 107 6.93 3.85 2.00
C ARG A 107 7.33 4.91 0.98
N ARG A 108 6.37 5.76 0.63
CA ARG A 108 6.58 6.89 -0.29
C ARG A 108 6.12 8.19 0.32
N PHE A 109 6.90 9.23 0.09
CA PHE A 109 6.59 10.60 0.46
C PHE A 109 6.16 11.35 -0.79
N LEU A 110 5.09 12.12 -0.67
CA LEU A 110 4.54 12.95 -1.73
C LEU A 110 4.48 14.39 -1.22
N PHE A 111 4.89 15.31 -2.08
CA PHE A 111 4.79 16.74 -1.82
C PHE A 111 4.26 17.41 -3.08
N GLY A 112 3.39 18.39 -2.92
CA GLY A 112 2.80 19.10 -4.03
C GLY A 112 2.44 20.53 -3.65
N LEU A 113 2.51 21.41 -4.63
CA LEU A 113 2.05 22.80 -4.52
C LEU A 113 1.01 23.04 -5.60
N SER A 114 -0.08 23.70 -5.23
CA SER A 114 -1.11 24.17 -6.15
C SER A 114 -1.16 25.68 -6.08
N LEU A 115 -0.98 26.29 -7.25
CA LEU A 115 -1.06 27.71 -7.50
C LEU A 115 -2.30 27.98 -8.36
N LYS A 116 -3.17 28.88 -7.94
CA LYS A 116 -4.26 29.41 -8.76
C LYS A 116 -3.89 30.80 -9.23
N ILE A 117 -3.82 30.98 -10.55
CA ILE A 117 -3.52 32.25 -11.23
C ILE A 117 -4.83 32.90 -11.63
#